data_AF-A0A0L8GMG5-F1
#
_entry.id   AF-A0A0L8GMG5-F1
#
_cell.length_a   1.000
_cell.length_b   1.000
_cell.length_c   1.000
_cell.angle_alpha   90.00
_cell.angle_beta   90.00
_cell.angle_gamma   90.00
#
_symmetry.space_group_name_H-M   'P 1'
#
loop_
_entity.id
_entity.type
_entity.pdbx_description
1 polymer ?
#
loop_
_entity_poly.entity_id
_entity_poly.type
_entity_poly.pdbx_seq_one_letter_code
_entity_poly.pdbx_strand_id
1 'polypeptide(L)'
;VQYKKNGGKCGVCGDPYDGPRPNEVNGKYATGIIVRNYTEGQQVEVQVQLTANHKGWFMFTLCPKKKYSDPEPLECFESHPLQIAGKKNMYKFPIKAEMGSTTVKVNLQLPKGLSCPYCVFRWKYNAGNSWGVDSVTNKGCIGCGNQEQFYGCADVTIFQDPNKPSSASKLTWNKHYLWLVLTAALVTGSVYSADI
;
A
#
# COMPACT_ATOMS: atom_id res chain seq x y z
N VAL A 1 -20.03 5.25 8.89
CA VAL A 1 -19.54 6.62 8.58
C VAL A 1 -19.29 6.80 7.09
N GLN A 2 -18.38 6.03 6.48
CA GLN A 2 -18.00 6.14 5.06
C GLN A 2 -19.17 6.38 4.08
N TYR A 3 -20.17 5.50 4.05
CA TYR A 3 -21.27 5.60 3.09
C TYR A 3 -22.36 6.58 3.51
N LYS A 4 -22.88 6.43 4.74
CA LYS A 4 -24.03 7.23 5.22
C LYS A 4 -23.72 8.72 5.36
N LYS A 5 -22.48 9.09 5.73
CA LYS A 5 -22.08 10.49 5.97
C LYS A 5 -21.22 11.03 4.84
N ASN A 6 -20.22 10.25 4.40
CA ASN A 6 -19.17 10.74 3.52
C ASN A 6 -19.38 10.36 2.05
N GLY A 7 -20.56 9.85 1.69
CA GLY A 7 -20.90 9.50 0.30
C GLY A 7 -19.97 8.45 -0.31
N GLY A 8 -19.47 7.52 0.51
CA GLY A 8 -18.55 6.47 0.09
C GLY A 8 -17.07 6.88 0.11
N LYS A 9 -16.77 8.16 0.35
CA LYS A 9 -15.40 8.68 0.36
C LYS A 9 -14.65 8.25 1.61
N CYS A 10 -13.35 7.99 1.43
CA CYS A 10 -12.39 7.64 2.46
C CYS A 10 -11.07 8.38 2.18
N GLY A 11 -10.19 8.46 3.18
CA GLY A 11 -8.79 8.83 2.95
C GLY A 11 -8.09 7.85 2.05
N VAL A 12 -7.07 8.35 1.36
CA VAL A 12 -6.29 7.52 0.44
C VAL A 12 -5.51 6.45 1.21
N CYS A 13 -5.20 6.70 2.49
CA CYS A 13 -4.52 5.76 3.38
C CYS A 13 -5.41 5.26 4.54
N GLY A 14 -6.75 5.34 4.39
CA GLY A 14 -7.70 4.70 5.30
C GLY A 14 -8.30 5.60 6.39
N ASP A 15 -7.85 6.85 6.45
CA ASP A 15 -8.37 7.82 7.41
C ASP A 15 -9.81 8.27 7.10
N PRO A 16 -10.57 8.78 8.09
CA PRO A 16 -11.91 9.33 7.88
C PRO A 16 -11.88 10.48 6.86
N TYR A 17 -12.80 10.47 5.88
CA TYR A 17 -12.83 11.48 4.82
C TYR A 17 -12.93 12.93 5.34
N ASP A 18 -13.68 13.11 6.43
CA ASP A 18 -14.05 14.38 7.04
C ASP A 18 -13.37 14.59 8.41
N GLY A 19 -12.20 13.99 8.63
CA GLY A 19 -11.48 14.04 9.89
C GLY A 19 -9.95 14.14 9.75
N PRO A 20 -9.22 14.02 10.88
CA PRO A 20 -7.77 13.99 10.87
C PRO A 20 -7.20 12.91 9.95
N ARG A 21 -6.07 13.20 9.32
CA ARG A 21 -5.39 12.34 8.34
C ARG A 21 -4.01 11.86 8.83
N PRO A 22 -3.93 11.09 9.93
CA PRO A 22 -2.64 10.71 10.50
C PRO A 22 -1.81 9.78 9.58
N ASN A 23 -2.41 9.10 8.60
CA ASN A 23 -1.72 8.16 7.70
C ASN A 23 -1.37 8.76 6.33
N GLU A 24 -1.73 10.02 6.07
CA GLU A 24 -1.42 10.75 4.82
C GLU A 24 -0.31 11.78 5.10
N VAL A 25 0.27 12.38 4.05
CA VAL A 25 1.32 13.40 4.17
C VAL A 25 0.99 14.48 5.22
N ASN A 26 2.01 14.82 6.03
CA ASN A 26 1.93 15.66 7.23
C ASN A 26 1.18 15.03 8.43
N GLY A 27 0.65 13.82 8.27
CA GLY A 27 0.08 13.03 9.34
C GLY A 27 1.14 12.42 10.26
N LYS A 28 0.73 12.03 11.46
CA LYS A 28 1.61 11.46 12.50
C LYS A 28 2.42 10.24 12.03
N TYR A 29 1.85 9.41 11.15
CA TYR A 29 2.45 8.14 10.70
C TYR A 29 3.10 8.25 9.33
N ALA A 30 2.78 9.29 8.55
CA ALA A 30 3.55 9.62 7.36
C ALA A 30 4.86 10.29 7.80
N THR A 31 5.94 9.50 7.88
CA THR A 31 7.26 9.97 8.33
C THR A 31 8.30 10.05 7.22
N GLY A 32 8.02 9.47 6.05
CA GLY A 32 8.94 9.45 4.90
C GLY A 32 10.04 8.42 4.99
N ILE A 33 9.92 7.52 5.96
CA ILE A 33 10.79 6.35 6.06
C ILE A 33 10.46 5.40 4.91
N ILE A 34 11.40 5.25 3.99
CA ILE A 34 11.34 4.24 2.93
C ILE A 34 11.49 2.86 3.57
N VAL A 35 10.40 2.09 3.60
CA VAL A 35 10.39 0.76 4.23
C VAL A 35 10.94 -0.34 3.33
N ARG A 36 11.02 -0.08 2.01
CA ARG A 36 11.54 -1.04 1.04
C ARG A 36 12.00 -0.38 -0.26
N ASN A 37 13.02 -0.98 -0.87
CA ASN A 37 13.49 -0.62 -2.20
C ASN A 37 13.18 -1.75 -3.18
N TYR A 38 12.77 -1.38 -4.38
CA TYR A 38 12.45 -2.28 -5.49
C TYR A 38 13.11 -1.81 -6.79
N THR A 39 13.00 -2.63 -7.82
CA THR A 39 13.34 -2.27 -9.20
C THR A 39 12.09 -2.28 -10.06
N GLU A 40 11.98 -1.38 -11.03
CA GLU A 40 10.91 -1.42 -12.02
C GLU A 40 10.86 -2.79 -12.73
N GLY A 41 9.67 -3.27 -13.07
CA GLY A 41 9.52 -4.61 -13.65
C GLY A 41 9.79 -5.77 -12.68
N GLN A 42 10.17 -5.54 -11.42
CA GLN A 42 10.34 -6.60 -10.43
C GLN A 42 9.00 -7.25 -10.06
N GLN A 43 9.01 -8.57 -9.90
CA GLN A 43 7.93 -9.28 -9.22
C GLN A 43 8.15 -9.23 -7.70
N VAL A 44 7.12 -8.81 -6.96
CA VAL A 44 7.20 -8.61 -5.50
C VAL A 44 6.12 -9.43 -4.78
N GLU A 45 6.49 -10.10 -3.69
CA GLU A 45 5.52 -10.71 -2.77
C GLU A 45 5.11 -9.66 -1.74
N VAL A 46 3.82 -9.38 -1.66
CA VAL A 46 3.21 -8.59 -0.58
C VAL A 46 2.45 -9.51 0.36
N GLN A 47 2.50 -9.17 1.65
CA GLN A 47 1.83 -9.92 2.70
C GLN A 47 0.85 -9.01 3.41
N VAL A 48 -0.38 -9.47 3.56
CA VAL A 48 -1.44 -8.76 4.27
C VAL A 48 -1.93 -9.66 5.40
N GLN A 49 -1.82 -9.18 6.64
CA GLN A 49 -2.38 -9.87 7.80
C GLN A 49 -3.90 -9.67 7.83
N LEU A 50 -4.65 -10.68 7.39
CA LEU A 50 -6.11 -10.65 7.39
C LEU A 50 -6.62 -11.21 8.71
N THR A 51 -6.95 -10.33 9.65
CA THR A 51 -7.45 -10.70 10.98
C THR A 51 -8.91 -11.12 10.98
N ALA A 52 -9.72 -10.55 10.07
CA ALA A 52 -11.12 -10.91 9.85
C ALA A 52 -11.43 -10.97 8.35
N ASN A 53 -12.00 -12.08 7.90
CA ASN A 53 -12.29 -12.30 6.49
C ASN A 53 -13.71 -11.88 6.14
N HIS A 54 -13.84 -10.73 5.47
CA HIS A 54 -15.11 -10.18 5.00
C HIS A 54 -15.35 -10.47 3.51
N LYS A 55 -14.68 -11.49 2.92
CA LYS A 55 -14.72 -11.85 1.49
C LYS A 55 -14.32 -10.67 0.59
N GLY A 56 -14.60 -10.68 -0.72
CA GLY A 56 -14.37 -9.53 -1.60
C GLY A 56 -13.01 -9.61 -2.29
N TRP A 57 -12.23 -8.52 -2.28
CA TRP A 57 -10.96 -8.48 -3.01
C TRP A 57 -9.94 -7.48 -2.46
N PHE A 58 -8.66 -7.81 -2.61
CA PHE A 58 -7.55 -6.87 -2.48
C PHE A 58 -7.19 -6.25 -3.83
N MET A 59 -6.78 -4.99 -3.82
CA MET A 59 -6.17 -4.31 -4.95
C MET A 59 -4.97 -3.51 -4.45
N PHE A 60 -3.95 -3.45 -5.28
CA PHE A 60 -2.70 -2.78 -4.96
C PHE A 60 -2.42 -1.70 -6.01
N THR A 61 -2.01 -0.54 -5.57
CA THR A 61 -1.79 0.65 -6.42
C THR A 61 -0.52 1.36 -5.98
N LEU A 62 0.16 2.02 -6.90
CA LEU A 62 1.27 2.93 -6.58
C LEU A 62 0.81 4.39 -6.72
N CYS A 63 1.46 5.29 -6.02
CA CYS A 63 1.46 6.71 -6.36
C CYS A 63 2.90 7.23 -6.39
N PRO A 64 3.49 7.48 -7.57
CA PRO A 64 4.83 8.07 -7.68
C PRO A 64 4.80 9.55 -7.33
N LYS A 65 5.68 9.97 -6.43
CA LYS A 65 5.83 11.36 -5.95
C LYS A 65 7.20 11.91 -6.34
N LYS A 66 7.30 13.23 -6.53
CA LYS A 66 8.58 13.89 -6.83
C LYS A 66 9.35 14.15 -5.54
N LYS A 67 8.65 14.55 -4.48
CA LYS A 67 9.17 14.75 -3.14
C LYS A 67 8.33 13.95 -2.16
N TYR A 68 8.94 13.60 -1.04
CA TYR A 68 8.25 12.94 0.06
C TYR A 68 7.04 13.75 0.57
N SER A 69 7.16 15.08 0.65
CA SER A 69 6.11 15.99 1.14
C SER A 69 5.02 16.31 0.10
N ASP A 70 5.11 15.79 -1.12
CA ASP A 70 4.06 16.02 -2.12
C ASP A 70 2.80 15.25 -1.74
N PRO A 71 1.60 15.81 -1.93
CA PRO A 71 0.35 15.12 -1.65
C PRO A 71 0.15 13.91 -2.59
N GLU A 72 -0.58 12.91 -2.11
CA GLU A 72 -0.94 11.70 -2.85
C GLU A 72 -2.45 11.68 -3.19
N PRO A 73 -2.90 12.37 -4.27
CA PRO A 73 -4.31 12.40 -4.63
C PRO A 73 -4.82 11.02 -5.06
N LEU A 74 -6.12 10.76 -4.87
CA LEU A 74 -6.74 9.47 -5.22
C LEU A 74 -6.46 9.07 -6.69
N GLU A 75 -6.52 10.03 -7.61
CA GLU A 75 -6.26 9.84 -9.05
C GLU A 75 -4.86 9.27 -9.34
N CYS A 76 -3.86 9.63 -8.54
CA CYS A 76 -2.51 9.09 -8.66
C CYS A 76 -2.50 7.57 -8.47
N PHE A 77 -3.26 7.07 -7.50
CA PHE A 77 -3.38 5.63 -7.28
C PHE A 77 -4.24 4.93 -8.34
N GLU A 78 -5.33 5.57 -8.77
CA GLU A 78 -6.25 4.99 -9.76
C GLU A 78 -5.61 4.85 -11.15
N SER A 79 -4.63 5.69 -11.47
CA SER A 79 -3.85 5.61 -12.71
C SER A 79 -2.71 4.59 -12.68
N HIS A 80 -2.36 4.02 -11.53
CA HIS A 80 -1.24 3.06 -11.39
C HIS A 80 -1.61 1.78 -10.61
N PRO A 81 -2.60 0.99 -11.09
CA PRO A 81 -2.91 -0.31 -10.50
C PRO A 81 -1.81 -1.34 -10.79
N LEU A 82 -1.50 -2.16 -9.79
CA LEU A 82 -0.53 -3.25 -9.91
C LEU A 82 -1.22 -4.55 -10.32
N GLN A 83 -0.68 -5.17 -11.37
CA GLN A 83 -1.17 -6.44 -11.86
C GLN A 83 -0.68 -7.58 -10.96
N ILE A 84 -1.51 -8.60 -10.79
CA ILE A 84 -1.12 -9.85 -10.16
C ILE A 84 -0.17 -10.60 -11.11
N ALA A 85 0.99 -10.98 -10.57
CA ALA A 85 2.05 -11.60 -11.35
C ALA A 85 1.56 -12.90 -12.02
N GLY A 86 1.95 -13.09 -13.29
CA GLY A 86 1.53 -14.25 -14.08
C GLY A 86 0.05 -14.27 -14.51
N LYS A 87 -0.74 -13.23 -14.21
CA LYS A 87 -2.18 -13.17 -14.52
C LYS A 87 -2.50 -11.93 -15.33
N LYS A 88 -2.58 -12.06 -16.66
CA LYS A 88 -2.82 -10.95 -17.59
C LYS A 88 -4.10 -10.19 -17.22
N ASN A 89 -4.01 -8.86 -17.14
CA ASN A 89 -5.13 -7.95 -16.86
C ASN A 89 -5.90 -8.24 -15.55
N MET A 90 -5.26 -8.89 -14.57
CA MET A 90 -5.88 -9.18 -13.27
C MET A 90 -5.32 -8.27 -12.18
N TYR A 91 -6.15 -7.38 -11.65
CA TYR A 91 -5.76 -6.36 -10.66
C TYR A 91 -6.45 -6.51 -9.30
N LYS A 92 -7.48 -7.35 -9.23
CA LYS A 92 -8.23 -7.66 -8.02
C LYS A 92 -7.93 -9.08 -7.58
N PHE A 93 -7.29 -9.24 -6.43
CA PHE A 93 -7.00 -10.55 -5.85
C PHE A 93 -8.22 -10.98 -5.02
N PRO A 94 -8.88 -12.11 -5.35
CA PRO A 94 -10.10 -12.51 -4.67
C PRO A 94 -9.81 -12.98 -3.24
N ILE A 95 -10.58 -12.47 -2.28
CA ILE A 95 -10.60 -12.95 -0.89
C ILE A 95 -11.82 -13.83 -0.72
N LYS A 96 -11.57 -15.13 -0.57
CA LYS A 96 -12.61 -16.15 -0.50
C LYS A 96 -12.87 -16.58 0.93
N ALA A 97 -14.06 -17.10 1.19
CA ALA A 97 -14.52 -17.45 2.54
C ALA A 97 -13.63 -18.51 3.19
N GLU A 98 -13.20 -19.50 2.41
CA GLU A 98 -12.36 -20.63 2.84
C GLU A 98 -10.96 -20.22 3.31
N MET A 99 -10.51 -19.00 3.01
CA MET A 99 -9.20 -18.52 3.45
C MET A 99 -9.14 -18.26 4.96
N GLY A 100 -10.29 -17.99 5.60
CA GLY A 100 -10.35 -17.64 7.02
C GLY A 100 -9.49 -16.41 7.37
N SER A 101 -9.11 -16.31 8.65
CA SER A 101 -8.12 -15.33 9.12
C SER A 101 -6.72 -15.90 8.94
N THR A 102 -5.86 -15.18 8.20
CA THR A 102 -4.54 -15.69 7.79
C THR A 102 -3.65 -14.57 7.25
N THR A 103 -2.37 -14.86 7.03
CA THR A 103 -1.49 -14.00 6.23
C THR A 103 -1.70 -14.31 4.75
N VAL A 104 -2.28 -13.38 4.01
CA VAL A 104 -2.51 -13.51 2.57
C VAL A 104 -1.27 -13.02 1.82
N LYS A 105 -0.70 -13.89 0.99
CA LYS A 105 0.45 -13.58 0.13
C LYS A 105 -0.02 -13.32 -1.29
N VAL A 106 0.35 -12.18 -1.86
CA VAL A 106 0.02 -11.81 -3.24
C VAL A 106 1.30 -11.45 -3.99
N ASN A 107 1.54 -12.12 -5.11
CA ASN A 107 2.64 -11.76 -6.00
C ASN A 107 2.15 -10.72 -7.00
N LEU A 108 2.82 -9.56 -7.03
CA LEU A 108 2.50 -8.43 -7.89
C LEU A 108 3.63 -8.17 -8.88
N GLN A 109 3.26 -7.66 -10.04
CA GLN A 109 4.17 -7.22 -11.07
C GLN A 109 4.30 -5.69 -11.00
N LEU A 110 5.48 -5.18 -10.64
CA LEU A 110 5.75 -3.75 -10.77
C LEU A 110 5.82 -3.37 -12.26
N PRO A 111 5.31 -2.19 -12.65
CA PRO A 111 5.35 -1.72 -14.03
C PRO A 111 6.80 -1.49 -14.49
N LYS A 112 7.07 -1.75 -15.77
CA LYS A 112 8.31 -1.34 -16.43
C LYS A 112 8.23 0.14 -16.81
N GLY A 113 9.34 0.86 -16.76
CA GLY A 113 9.39 2.30 -17.06
C GLY A 113 8.80 3.21 -15.98
N LEU A 114 8.49 2.66 -14.79
CA LEU A 114 8.07 3.45 -13.62
C LEU A 114 9.13 3.29 -12.54
N SER A 115 9.94 4.33 -12.39
CA SER A 115 10.83 4.51 -11.25
C SER A 115 10.38 5.72 -10.45
N CYS A 116 10.57 5.66 -9.14
CA CYS A 116 10.17 6.70 -8.23
C CYS A 116 11.08 6.71 -7.00
N PRO A 117 11.65 7.86 -6.64
CA PRO A 117 12.41 8.00 -5.41
C PRO A 117 11.53 7.95 -4.16
N TYR A 118 10.28 8.41 -4.31
CA TYR A 118 9.24 8.37 -3.30
C TYR A 118 8.00 7.83 -3.98
N CYS A 119 7.59 6.62 -3.62
CA CYS A 119 6.32 6.04 -4.02
C CYS A 119 5.50 5.72 -2.79
N VAL A 120 4.21 5.99 -2.84
CA VAL A 120 3.27 5.43 -1.87
C VAL A 120 2.70 4.15 -2.47
N PHE A 121 3.01 3.01 -1.87
CA PHE A 121 2.39 1.73 -2.17
C PHE A 121 1.12 1.61 -1.33
N ARG A 122 -0.03 1.41 -1.98
CA ARG A 122 -1.32 1.32 -1.30
C ARG A 122 -1.96 -0.04 -1.51
N TRP A 123 -2.33 -0.67 -0.39
CA TRP A 123 -3.29 -1.76 -0.34
C TRP A 123 -4.70 -1.21 -0.14
N LYS A 124 -5.66 -1.72 -0.90
CA LYS A 124 -7.09 -1.54 -0.69
C LYS A 124 -7.74 -2.90 -0.50
N TYR A 125 -8.51 -3.06 0.56
CA TYR A 125 -9.44 -4.16 0.72
C TYR A 125 -10.87 -3.65 0.54
N ASN A 126 -11.57 -4.18 -0.46
CA ASN A 126 -13.02 -4.01 -0.57
C ASN A 126 -13.67 -5.30 -0.09
N ALA A 127 -14.37 -5.24 1.06
CA ALA A 127 -15.13 -6.37 1.58
C ALA A 127 -16.23 -6.80 0.58
N GLY A 128 -16.83 -7.96 0.83
CA GLY A 128 -17.85 -8.55 -0.04
C GLY A 128 -18.91 -9.32 0.73
N ASN A 129 -19.16 -8.96 1.98
CA ASN A 129 -20.10 -9.64 2.87
C ASN A 129 -21.40 -8.85 3.12
N SER A 130 -21.47 -7.57 2.71
CA SER A 130 -22.69 -6.78 2.86
C SER A 130 -23.65 -7.04 1.70
N TRP A 131 -24.95 -7.12 1.98
CA TRP A 131 -25.97 -7.14 0.93
C TRP A 131 -26.12 -5.74 0.32
N GLY A 132 -26.29 -5.67 -0.99
CA GLY A 132 -26.59 -4.43 -1.69
C GLY A 132 -27.14 -4.70 -3.08
N VAL A 133 -27.24 -3.64 -3.88
CA VAL A 133 -27.77 -3.69 -5.25
C VAL A 133 -26.62 -3.48 -6.23
N ASP A 134 -26.53 -4.36 -7.21
CA ASP A 134 -25.58 -4.22 -8.31
C ASP A 134 -26.01 -3.07 -9.24
N SER A 135 -25.10 -2.13 -9.51
CA SER A 135 -25.43 -0.89 -10.23
C SER A 135 -25.68 -1.09 -11.72
N VAL A 136 -25.31 -2.24 -12.29
CA VAL A 136 -25.46 -2.54 -13.72
C VAL A 136 -26.76 -3.31 -13.95
N THR A 137 -27.00 -4.34 -13.15
CA THR A 137 -28.12 -5.26 -13.30
C THR A 137 -29.34 -4.88 -12.46
N ASN A 138 -29.20 -3.95 -11.50
CA ASN A 138 -30.21 -3.58 -10.51
C ASN A 138 -30.72 -4.75 -9.65
N LYS A 139 -29.97 -5.85 -9.56
CA LYS A 139 -30.32 -7.02 -8.74
C LYS A 139 -29.65 -6.95 -7.37
N GLY A 140 -30.36 -7.45 -6.36
CA GLY A 140 -29.83 -7.60 -5.01
C GLY A 140 -28.85 -8.78 -4.90
N CYS A 141 -27.69 -8.55 -4.30
CA CYS A 141 -26.68 -9.59 -4.08
C CYS A 141 -25.76 -9.27 -2.89
N ILE A 142 -25.19 -10.33 -2.32
CA ILE A 142 -24.10 -10.21 -1.34
C ILE A 142 -22.84 -9.75 -2.08
N GLY A 143 -22.16 -8.74 -1.54
CA GLY A 143 -20.96 -8.13 -2.11
C GLY A 143 -21.24 -7.02 -3.14
N CYS A 144 -22.51 -6.72 -3.41
CA CYS A 144 -22.93 -5.69 -4.35
C CYS A 144 -23.16 -4.34 -3.67
N GLY A 145 -23.07 -3.25 -4.44
CA GLY A 145 -23.25 -1.89 -3.91
C GLY A 145 -22.17 -1.49 -2.91
N ASN A 146 -22.59 -0.80 -1.84
CA ASN A 146 -21.70 -0.28 -0.81
C ASN A 146 -21.11 -1.41 0.05
N GLN A 147 -19.79 -1.47 0.15
CA GLN A 147 -19.06 -2.48 0.93
C GLN A 147 -18.05 -1.80 1.83
N GLU A 148 -17.78 -2.35 3.01
CA GLU A 148 -16.71 -1.84 3.86
C GLU A 148 -15.37 -1.84 3.12
N GLN A 149 -14.58 -0.77 3.32
CA GLN A 149 -13.29 -0.61 2.66
C GLN A 149 -12.20 -0.30 3.68
N PHE A 150 -11.07 -0.99 3.53
CA PHE A 150 -9.86 -0.78 4.30
C PHE A 150 -8.73 -0.38 3.37
N TYR A 151 -7.79 0.38 3.91
CA TYR A 151 -6.65 0.88 3.16
C TYR A 151 -5.42 0.84 4.05
N GLY A 152 -4.26 0.65 3.42
CA GLY A 152 -2.97 0.80 4.07
C GLY A 152 -1.95 1.35 3.06
N CYS A 153 -1.05 2.20 3.53
CA CYS A 153 -0.02 2.84 2.73
C CYS A 153 1.38 2.51 3.27
N ALA A 154 2.35 2.42 2.37
CA ALA A 154 3.75 2.24 2.70
C ALA A 154 4.63 3.06 1.74
N ASP A 155 5.61 3.79 2.28
CA ASP A 155 6.57 4.54 1.47
C ASP A 155 7.69 3.63 0.95
N VAL A 156 7.88 3.58 -0.36
CA VAL A 156 8.86 2.71 -1.04
C VAL A 156 9.63 3.46 -2.11
N THR A 157 10.79 2.93 -2.50
CA THR A 157 11.55 3.39 -3.66
C THR A 157 11.47 2.35 -4.77
N ILE A 158 11.34 2.80 -6.02
CA ILE A 158 11.48 1.94 -7.20
C ILE A 158 12.60 2.50 -8.08
N PHE A 159 13.67 1.74 -8.25
CA PHE A 159 14.80 2.08 -9.10
C PHE A 159 14.56 1.65 -10.56
N GLN A 160 15.12 2.41 -11.51
CA GLN A 160 15.06 2.06 -12.92
C GLN A 160 15.94 0.85 -13.27
N ASP A 161 17.04 0.67 -12.54
CA ASP A 161 18.03 -0.40 -12.72
C ASP A 161 18.61 -0.73 -11.33
N PRO A 162 18.70 -2.02 -10.91
CA PRO A 162 19.29 -2.40 -9.63
C PRO A 162 20.73 -1.88 -9.47
N ASN A 163 21.44 -1.65 -10.58
CA ASN A 163 22.83 -1.21 -10.63
C ASN A 163 22.98 0.31 -10.84
N LYS A 164 21.88 1.06 -11.03
CA LYS A 164 21.91 2.52 -11.12
C LYS A 164 20.92 3.11 -10.11
N PRO A 165 21.39 3.42 -8.88
CA PRO A 165 20.52 4.04 -7.90
C PRO A 165 19.98 5.37 -8.44
N SER A 166 18.68 5.57 -8.28
CA SER A 166 18.02 6.82 -8.68
C SER A 166 18.62 7.99 -7.90
N SER A 167 18.62 9.18 -8.51
CA SER A 167 19.25 10.40 -8.02
C SER A 167 18.79 10.83 -6.62
N ALA A 168 17.68 10.29 -6.11
CA ALA A 168 17.19 10.59 -4.77
C ALA A 168 17.80 9.74 -3.66
N SER A 169 18.47 8.63 -3.98
CA SER A 169 19.32 7.93 -2.99
C SER A 169 20.46 8.83 -2.48
N LYS A 170 20.80 9.90 -3.21
CA LYS A 170 21.78 10.91 -2.80
C LYS A 170 21.22 11.97 -1.85
N LEU A 171 19.90 12.07 -1.66
CA LEU A 171 19.29 13.14 -0.85
C LEU A 171 19.06 12.79 0.63
N THR A 172 19.31 11.55 1.06
CA THR A 172 19.21 11.15 2.49
C THR A 172 20.54 10.92 3.18
N TRP A 173 21.67 11.07 2.47
CA TRP A 173 23.00 11.13 3.10
C TRP A 173 23.44 12.58 3.26
N ASN A 174 22.68 13.35 4.05
CA ASN A 174 23.17 14.63 4.52
C ASN A 174 24.36 14.33 5.45
N LYS A 175 25.56 14.70 5.02
CA LYS A 175 26.89 14.40 5.60
C LYS A 175 27.12 14.88 7.04
N HIS A 176 26.08 15.21 7.80
CA HIS A 176 26.18 15.79 9.14
C HIS A 176 26.06 14.79 10.30
N TYR A 177 25.75 13.52 10.04
CA TYR A 177 25.68 12.46 11.08
C TYR A 177 26.84 11.47 11.07
N LEU A 178 27.89 11.71 10.27
CA LEU A 178 29.06 10.82 10.19
C LEU A 178 30.13 11.14 11.25
N TRP A 179 29.74 11.41 12.50
CA TRP A 179 30.71 11.66 13.59
C TRP A 179 30.35 11.11 14.99
N LEU A 180 29.35 10.24 15.11
CA LEU A 180 29.07 9.44 16.32
C LEU A 180 28.44 8.14 15.78
N VAL A 181 29.11 7.00 15.66
CA VAL A 181 29.66 6.17 16.73
C VAL A 181 30.69 5.22 16.11
N LEU A 182 31.95 5.37 16.49
CA LEU A 182 32.93 4.28 16.45
C LEU A 182 33.18 3.89 17.91
N THR A 183 33.34 2.58 18.17
CA THR A 183 33.40 1.88 19.48
C THR A 183 32.01 1.49 20.02
N ALA A 184 31.68 0.25 20.40
CA ALA A 184 32.47 -0.93 20.70
C ALA A 184 31.65 -2.24 20.54
N ALA A 185 32.38 -3.32 20.25
CA ALA A 185 32.22 -4.71 20.69
C ALA A 185 30.86 -5.46 20.62
N LEU A 186 30.86 -6.51 19.78
CA LEU A 186 30.32 -7.86 20.01
C LEU A 186 29.56 -8.11 21.34
N VAL A 187 28.26 -8.42 21.27
CA VAL A 187 27.63 -9.55 21.99
C VAL A 187 26.45 -10.08 21.16
N THR A 188 26.40 -11.40 21.06
CA THR A 188 25.37 -12.28 20.50
C THR A 188 23.98 -12.08 21.10
N GLY A 189 22.91 -12.27 20.32
CA GLY A 189 21.59 -12.55 20.89
C GLY A 189 20.41 -12.24 19.98
N SER A 190 19.71 -13.30 19.57
CA SER A 190 18.41 -13.29 18.89
C SER A 190 17.34 -12.49 19.64
N VAL A 191 16.38 -11.96 18.89
CA VAL A 191 14.90 -11.98 19.09
C VAL A 191 14.34 -10.79 18.28
N TYR A 192 13.63 -11.07 17.19
CA TYR A 192 12.72 -10.09 16.58
C TYR A 192 11.30 -10.64 16.70
N SER A 193 10.54 -10.06 17.63
CA SER A 193 9.09 -9.95 17.54
C SER A 193 8.78 -8.46 17.51
N ALA A 194 7.98 -8.02 16.55
CA ALA A 194 7.46 -6.67 16.51
C ALA A 194 6.01 -6.75 16.02
N ASP A 195 5.11 -6.90 16.98
CA ASP A 195 3.71 -6.49 16.87
C ASP A 195 3.63 -4.98 17.11
N ILE A 196 3.13 -4.23 16.11
CA ILE A 196 2.32 -3.02 16.28
C ILE A 196 1.25 -3.05 15.19
#